data_AF-A0AAP3VAP9-F1
#
_entry.id   AF-A0AAP3VAP9-F1
#
_cell.length_a   1.000
_cell.length_b   1.000
_cell.length_c   1.000
_cell.angle_alpha   90.00
_cell.angle_beta   90.00
_cell.angle_gamma   90.00
#
_symmetry.space_group_name_H-M   'P 1'
#
loop_
_entity.id
_entity.type
_entity.pdbx_description
1 polymer ?
#
loop_
_entity_poly.entity_id
_entity_poly.type
_entity_poly.pdbx_seq_one_letter_code
_entity_poly.pdbx_strand_id
1 'polypeptide(L)'
;MVASGVTAKGLNGIEAEANKLAKAPKGIDGVSKGAESAAEDAGKIVETSYGKSSLIELKNTDNFMDSTIEHIFEGNVRRGKAGGYHYECIKDTAGNIVNGTEVLINDLGVYKAQVEVNGIPKSGNGGYSTFFPKEKSPQDVIDSINEAYNNKVFVVGSKNSYIGISNNGLEIEMYINNNGKIISAFPKE
;
A
#
# COMPACT_ATOMS: atom_id res chain seq x y z
N MET A 1 42.60 57.86 1.70
CA MET A 1 42.09 57.16 2.89
C MET A 1 42.93 55.91 3.12
N VAL A 2 43.20 55.64 4.38
CA VAL A 2 44.32 54.89 4.97
C VAL A 2 44.54 53.44 4.48
N ALA A 3 45.83 53.11 4.30
CA ALA A 3 46.39 51.77 4.27
C ALA A 3 46.73 51.33 5.71
N SER A 4 46.49 50.05 6.04
CA SER A 4 46.98 49.33 7.22
C SER A 4 46.87 47.84 6.88
N GLY A 5 47.80 46.94 7.22
CA GLY A 5 48.94 47.07 8.11
C GLY A 5 49.98 45.97 7.84
N VAL A 6 51.02 46.03 8.66
CA VAL A 6 52.35 45.43 8.51
C VAL A 6 52.51 44.23 9.47
N THR A 7 53.17 43.18 8.95
CA THR A 7 53.95 42.05 9.53
C THR A 7 54.03 41.74 11.03
N ALA A 8 54.08 40.43 11.36
CA ALA A 8 55.13 39.72 12.15
C ALA A 8 54.84 38.19 12.05
N LYS A 9 55.69 37.25 11.59
CA LYS A 9 57.07 36.79 11.93
C LYS A 9 57.16 35.94 13.22
N GLY A 10 57.47 34.65 13.05
CA GLY A 10 58.00 33.72 14.06
C GLY A 10 57.38 32.32 13.96
N LEU A 11 58.06 31.18 14.09
CA LEU A 11 59.47 30.78 14.14
C LEU A 11 59.47 29.22 14.06
N ASN A 12 60.53 28.64 13.50
CA ASN A 12 60.78 27.20 13.44
C ASN A 12 60.93 26.56 14.83
N GLY A 13 60.57 25.29 14.95
CA GLY A 13 60.85 24.46 16.12
C GLY A 13 60.72 22.97 15.79
N ILE A 14 61.82 22.39 15.35
CA ILE A 14 62.15 20.96 15.34
C ILE A 14 61.98 20.37 16.76
N GLU A 15 61.52 19.13 16.86
CA GLU A 15 62.12 18.13 17.76
C GLU A 15 61.56 16.74 17.48
N ALA A 16 62.49 15.83 17.20
CA ALA A 16 62.30 14.41 17.14
C ALA A 16 62.43 13.84 18.55
N GLU A 17 61.62 12.85 18.93
CA GLU A 17 62.10 11.82 19.85
C GLU A 17 61.34 10.51 19.70
N ALA A 18 62.07 9.45 20.00
CA ALA A 18 61.87 8.09 19.57
C ALA A 18 61.04 7.25 20.56
N ASN A 19 60.40 6.23 19.99
CA ASN A 19 60.43 4.83 20.43
C ASN A 19 60.37 4.54 21.94
N LYS A 20 59.19 4.11 22.42
CA LYS A 20 59.11 3.13 23.51
C LYS A 20 58.05 2.06 23.20
N LEU A 21 58.53 0.86 22.90
CA LEU A 21 57.79 -0.40 23.05
C LEU A 21 57.25 -0.51 24.48
N ALA A 22 55.95 -0.72 24.63
CA ALA A 22 55.36 -1.27 25.85
C ALA A 22 54.30 -2.32 25.48
N LYS A 23 54.38 -3.45 26.18
CA LYS A 23 53.62 -4.70 26.03
C LYS A 23 52.10 -4.51 26.04
N ALA A 24 51.43 -5.38 25.29
CA ALA A 24 49.99 -5.59 25.27
C ALA A 24 49.38 -5.91 26.65
N PRO A 25 48.11 -5.53 26.86
CA PRO A 25 47.13 -6.36 27.54
C PRO A 25 46.11 -6.97 26.56
N LYS A 26 45.64 -8.17 26.91
CA LYS A 26 44.63 -8.96 26.20
C LYS A 26 43.22 -8.40 26.45
N GLY A 27 42.38 -8.53 25.43
CA GLY A 27 40.91 -8.57 25.51
C GLY A 27 40.22 -7.23 25.33
N ILE A 28 39.42 -7.07 24.27
CA ILE A 28 37.95 -7.00 24.29
C ILE A 28 37.43 -6.71 22.86
N ASP A 29 36.63 -7.64 22.35
CA ASP A 29 35.37 -7.48 21.62
C ASP A 29 35.26 -6.31 20.62
N GLY A 30 35.37 -6.61 19.32
CA GLY A 30 35.09 -5.63 18.29
C GLY A 30 35.18 -6.18 16.86
N VAL A 31 34.00 -6.44 16.28
CA VAL A 31 33.64 -6.23 14.86
C VAL A 31 34.69 -6.67 13.83
N SER A 32 34.52 -7.87 13.28
CA SER A 32 34.92 -8.16 11.90
C SER A 32 33.71 -8.00 10.99
N LYS A 33 33.74 -6.92 10.21
CA LYS A 33 32.87 -6.66 9.05
C LYS A 33 32.94 -7.86 8.09
N GLY A 34 31.86 -8.63 8.03
CA GLY A 34 31.55 -9.44 6.86
C GLY A 34 30.90 -8.54 5.83
N ALA A 35 31.68 -8.09 4.85
CA ALA A 35 31.13 -7.64 3.59
C ALA A 35 30.72 -8.90 2.82
N GLU A 36 29.42 -9.11 2.65
CA GLU A 36 28.92 -10.08 1.67
C GLU A 36 27.73 -9.47 0.92
N SER A 37 28.05 -9.05 -0.29
CA SER A 37 27.23 -8.89 -1.50
C SER A 37 25.78 -8.42 -1.37
N ALA A 38 25.57 -7.17 -1.81
CA ALA A 38 24.37 -6.79 -2.53
C ALA A 38 24.45 -7.36 -3.97
N ALA A 39 23.68 -8.41 -4.25
CA ALA A 39 23.14 -8.75 -5.56
C ALA A 39 22.24 -9.99 -5.42
N GLU A 40 21.11 -9.96 -6.15
CA GLU A 40 20.14 -11.05 -6.36
C GLU A 40 19.04 -11.24 -5.30
N ASP A 41 18.01 -10.39 -5.37
CA ASP A 41 16.62 -10.85 -5.17
C ASP A 41 15.74 -10.21 -6.26
N ALA A 42 15.99 -10.59 -7.50
CA ALA A 42 15.04 -10.40 -8.59
C ALA A 42 14.09 -11.60 -8.58
N GLY A 43 12.88 -11.41 -8.04
CA GLY A 43 11.76 -12.33 -8.28
C GLY A 43 11.09 -12.99 -7.07
N LYS A 44 11.39 -12.61 -5.82
CA LYS A 44 10.52 -13.02 -4.72
C LYS A 44 9.28 -12.12 -4.71
N ILE A 45 8.19 -12.63 -5.29
CA ILE A 45 6.85 -12.09 -5.03
C ILE A 45 6.63 -12.32 -3.53
N VAL A 46 6.91 -11.31 -2.72
CA VAL A 46 6.53 -11.33 -1.31
C VAL A 46 5.01 -11.31 -1.32
N GLU A 47 4.40 -12.44 -0.98
CA GLU A 47 2.96 -12.55 -0.82
C GLU A 47 2.55 -11.65 0.34
N THR A 48 2.31 -10.38 0.01
CA THR A 48 1.94 -9.35 0.98
C THR A 48 0.55 -9.71 1.46
N SER A 49 0.43 -10.03 2.74
CA SER A 49 -0.81 -10.42 3.36
C SER A 49 -0.93 -9.75 4.72
N TYR A 50 -2.05 -9.07 4.93
CA TYR A 50 -2.34 -8.28 6.10
C TYR A 50 -3.35 -9.01 7.00
N GLY A 51 -3.20 -8.87 8.32
CA GLY A 51 -4.21 -9.36 9.26
C GLY A 51 -5.41 -8.40 9.33
N LYS A 52 -6.56 -8.87 9.82
CA LYS A 52 -7.76 -8.04 10.00
C LYS A 52 -7.55 -6.82 10.90
N SER A 53 -6.56 -6.84 11.78
CA SER A 53 -6.18 -5.67 12.59
C SER A 53 -5.85 -4.45 11.74
N SER A 54 -5.32 -4.65 10.54
CA SER A 54 -5.05 -3.56 9.58
C SER A 54 -6.31 -2.78 9.18
N LEU A 55 -7.49 -3.41 9.24
CA LEU A 55 -8.77 -2.78 8.90
C LEU A 55 -9.28 -1.87 10.03
N ILE A 56 -8.86 -2.13 11.27
CA ILE A 56 -9.24 -1.34 12.46
C ILE A 56 -8.43 -0.04 12.51
N GLU A 57 -7.21 -0.06 11.98
CA GLU A 57 -6.27 1.07 12.00
C GLU A 57 -6.40 2.01 10.79
N LEU A 58 -7.36 1.74 9.89
CA LEU A 58 -7.59 2.55 8.70
C LEU A 58 -7.94 3.99 9.06
N LYS A 59 -7.33 4.92 8.33
CA LYS A 59 -7.54 6.37 8.46
C LYS A 59 -8.35 6.89 7.29
N ASN A 60 -8.92 8.08 7.46
CA ASN A 60 -9.67 8.80 6.41
C ASN A 60 -10.89 8.02 5.90
N THR A 61 -11.54 7.26 6.78
CA THR A 61 -12.72 6.46 6.46
C THR A 61 -14.03 7.25 6.58
N ASP A 62 -13.97 8.55 6.87
CA ASP A 62 -15.15 9.40 7.07
C ASP A 62 -16.08 9.44 5.84
N ASN A 63 -15.55 9.29 4.62
CA ASN A 63 -16.38 9.26 3.41
C ASN A 63 -17.15 7.95 3.23
N PHE A 64 -16.86 6.92 4.01
CA PHE A 64 -17.40 5.58 3.85
C PHE A 64 -18.51 5.33 4.86
N MET A 65 -19.49 4.50 4.49
CA MET A 65 -20.29 3.82 5.52
C MET A 65 -19.44 2.73 6.19
N ASP A 66 -19.64 2.46 7.48
CA ASP A 66 -18.93 1.40 8.21
C ASP A 66 -18.95 0.05 7.48
N SER A 67 -20.12 -0.33 6.93
CA SER A 67 -20.27 -1.59 6.18
C SER A 67 -19.54 -1.65 4.84
N THR A 68 -18.97 -0.53 4.39
CA THR A 68 -18.25 -0.44 3.10
C THR A 68 -16.85 -1.00 3.22
N ILE A 69 -16.21 -0.82 4.37
CA ILE A 69 -14.87 -1.37 4.64
C ILE A 69 -14.93 -2.89 4.57
N GLU A 70 -15.88 -3.50 5.29
CA GLU A 70 -16.18 -4.93 5.19
C GLU A 70 -16.49 -5.34 3.74
N HIS A 71 -17.33 -4.58 3.04
CA HIS A 71 -17.69 -4.91 1.65
C HIS A 71 -16.47 -4.92 0.70
N ILE A 72 -15.54 -3.98 0.83
CA ILE A 72 -14.35 -3.90 -0.03
C ILE A 72 -13.37 -5.01 0.31
N PHE A 73 -13.04 -5.17 1.60
CA PHE A 73 -11.91 -6.01 2.03
C PHE A 73 -12.29 -7.44 2.38
N GLU A 74 -13.51 -7.67 2.86
CA GLU A 74 -13.95 -8.99 3.32
C GLU A 74 -15.07 -9.57 2.45
N GLY A 75 -15.79 -8.72 1.71
CA GLY A 75 -17.06 -9.09 1.10
C GLY A 75 -18.18 -9.22 2.13
N ASN A 76 -19.43 -9.18 1.69
CA ASN A 76 -20.58 -9.32 2.58
C ASN A 76 -21.72 -10.13 1.96
N VAL A 77 -22.57 -10.69 2.83
CA VAL A 77 -23.78 -11.40 2.43
C VAL A 77 -25.00 -10.60 2.85
N ARG A 78 -25.82 -10.18 1.88
CA ARG A 78 -27.08 -9.47 2.13
C ARG A 78 -28.24 -10.21 1.48
N ARG A 79 -29.24 -10.57 2.29
CA ARG A 79 -30.44 -11.33 1.83
C ARG A 79 -30.06 -12.61 1.07
N GLY A 80 -29.07 -13.34 1.58
CA GLY A 80 -28.57 -14.58 0.99
C GLY A 80 -27.73 -14.42 -0.28
N LYS A 81 -27.34 -13.18 -0.64
CA LYS A 81 -26.50 -12.91 -1.82
C LYS A 81 -25.16 -12.34 -1.39
N ALA A 82 -24.08 -12.96 -1.88
CA ALA A 82 -22.74 -12.44 -1.74
C ALA A 82 -22.54 -11.17 -2.59
N GLY A 83 -21.76 -10.23 -2.07
CA GLY A 83 -21.37 -8.99 -2.73
C GLY A 83 -20.01 -8.51 -2.23
N GLY A 84 -19.41 -7.56 -2.95
CA GLY A 84 -18.11 -7.00 -2.59
C GLY A 84 -16.96 -7.96 -2.87
N TYR A 85 -15.96 -7.93 -1.97
CA TYR A 85 -14.65 -8.57 -2.04
C TYR A 85 -13.86 -8.11 -3.26
N HIS A 86 -13.17 -6.97 -3.08
CA HIS A 86 -12.45 -6.21 -4.10
C HIS A 86 -10.96 -6.06 -3.76
N TYR A 87 -10.47 -6.73 -2.72
CA TYR A 87 -9.06 -6.77 -2.36
C TYR A 87 -8.75 -8.07 -1.61
N GLU A 88 -7.83 -8.88 -2.13
CA GLU A 88 -7.62 -10.26 -1.64
C GLU A 88 -6.58 -10.37 -0.53
N CYS A 89 -5.76 -9.35 -0.29
CA CYS A 89 -4.57 -9.47 0.57
C CYS A 89 -4.87 -9.31 2.08
N ILE A 90 -6.14 -9.44 2.50
CA ILE A 90 -6.50 -9.57 3.92
C ILE A 90 -6.67 -11.06 4.24
N LYS A 91 -6.01 -11.52 5.29
CA LYS A 91 -6.13 -12.90 5.78
C LYS A 91 -7.46 -13.14 6.51
N ASP A 92 -7.90 -14.39 6.46
CA ASP A 92 -9.06 -14.90 7.21
C ASP A 92 -10.38 -14.18 6.91
N THR A 93 -10.54 -13.65 5.70
CA THR A 93 -11.77 -12.98 5.25
C THR A 93 -12.92 -13.95 4.99
N ALA A 94 -14.14 -13.43 5.00
CA ALA A 94 -15.30 -14.17 4.53
C ALA A 94 -15.25 -14.44 3.02
N GLY A 95 -14.72 -13.48 2.26
CA GLY A 95 -14.57 -13.54 0.81
C GLY A 95 -13.38 -14.38 0.38
N ASN A 96 -13.53 -15.09 -0.73
CA ASN A 96 -12.48 -15.85 -1.40
C ASN A 96 -12.62 -15.73 -2.93
N ILE A 97 -11.49 -15.76 -3.63
CA ILE A 97 -11.46 -15.92 -5.08
C ILE A 97 -11.72 -17.40 -5.43
N VAL A 98 -12.52 -17.63 -6.47
CA VAL A 98 -12.63 -18.94 -7.10
C VAL A 98 -11.37 -19.16 -7.95
N ASN A 99 -10.51 -20.07 -7.49
CA ASN A 99 -9.20 -20.33 -8.08
C ASN A 99 -9.26 -20.63 -9.60
N GLY A 100 -8.41 -19.97 -10.38
CA GLY A 100 -8.32 -20.14 -11.84
C GLY A 100 -9.30 -19.27 -12.64
N THR A 101 -9.95 -18.31 -12.01
CA THR A 101 -10.87 -17.36 -12.67
C THR A 101 -10.29 -15.95 -12.80
N GLU A 102 -9.06 -15.76 -12.33
CA GLU A 102 -8.34 -14.49 -12.37
C GLU A 102 -7.99 -14.09 -13.80
N VAL A 103 -8.36 -12.86 -14.16
CA VAL A 103 -8.06 -12.26 -15.46
C VAL A 103 -7.49 -10.87 -15.23
N LEU A 104 -6.23 -10.66 -15.60
CA LEU A 104 -5.59 -9.34 -15.57
C LEU A 104 -6.32 -8.41 -16.55
N ILE A 105 -6.69 -7.23 -16.07
CA ILE A 105 -7.43 -6.23 -16.83
C ILE A 105 -6.50 -5.18 -17.41
N ASN A 106 -5.52 -4.71 -16.64
CA ASN A 106 -4.60 -3.67 -17.09
C ASN A 106 -3.22 -3.75 -16.43
N ASP A 107 -2.29 -2.95 -16.96
CA ASP A 107 -0.90 -2.88 -16.50
C ASP A 107 -0.72 -2.20 -15.13
N LEU A 108 -1.80 -1.65 -14.55
CA LEU A 108 -1.79 -1.11 -13.18
C LEU A 108 -2.04 -2.20 -12.12
N GLY A 109 -2.20 -3.46 -12.53
CA GLY A 109 -2.43 -4.58 -11.62
C GLY A 109 -3.89 -4.78 -11.26
N VAL A 110 -4.84 -4.10 -11.93
CA VAL A 110 -6.27 -4.44 -11.79
C VAL A 110 -6.52 -5.77 -12.49
N TYR A 111 -7.22 -6.64 -11.80
CA TYR A 111 -7.69 -7.91 -12.34
C TYR A 111 -9.13 -8.14 -11.89
N LYS A 112 -9.80 -9.11 -12.48
CA LYS A 112 -11.08 -9.61 -11.99
C LYS A 112 -11.01 -11.09 -11.70
N ALA A 113 -11.84 -11.56 -10.80
CA ALA A 113 -12.02 -12.97 -10.53
C ALA A 113 -13.45 -13.25 -10.05
N GLN A 114 -13.92 -14.48 -10.21
CA GLN A 114 -15.15 -14.89 -9.55
C GLN A 114 -14.91 -15.01 -8.05
N VAL A 115 -15.92 -14.67 -7.25
CA VAL A 115 -15.80 -14.65 -5.80
C VAL A 115 -16.94 -15.38 -5.12
N GLU A 116 -16.65 -15.91 -3.94
CA GLU A 116 -17.63 -16.36 -2.97
C GLU A 116 -17.43 -15.61 -1.65
N VAL A 117 -18.50 -15.47 -0.86
CA VAL A 117 -18.43 -14.89 0.50
C VAL A 117 -19.15 -15.84 1.46
N ASN A 118 -18.44 -16.31 2.48
CA ASN A 118 -18.92 -17.36 3.39
C ASN A 118 -19.39 -18.62 2.64
N GLY A 119 -18.67 -19.02 1.59
CA GLY A 119 -19.02 -20.16 0.73
C GLY A 119 -20.24 -19.94 -0.17
N ILE A 120 -20.78 -18.72 -0.24
CA ILE A 120 -21.88 -18.38 -1.15
C ILE A 120 -21.29 -17.73 -2.41
N PRO A 121 -21.38 -18.36 -3.60
CA PRO A 121 -20.92 -17.76 -4.83
C PRO A 121 -21.69 -16.46 -5.13
N LYS A 122 -20.96 -15.44 -5.59
CA LYS A 122 -21.57 -14.20 -6.06
C LYS A 122 -22.38 -14.49 -7.32
N SER A 123 -23.61 -13.95 -7.37
CA SER A 123 -24.53 -14.15 -8.51
C SER A 123 -24.66 -12.91 -9.39
N GLY A 124 -24.30 -11.72 -8.88
CA GLY A 124 -24.23 -10.50 -9.69
C GLY A 124 -23.00 -10.50 -10.59
N ASN A 125 -23.07 -9.80 -11.73
CA ASN A 125 -21.95 -9.60 -12.66
C ASN A 125 -21.26 -10.91 -13.10
N GLY A 126 -22.02 -11.99 -13.29
CA GLY A 126 -21.46 -13.30 -13.64
C GLY A 126 -20.57 -13.92 -12.56
N GLY A 127 -20.70 -13.45 -11.31
CA GLY A 127 -19.90 -13.87 -10.16
C GLY A 127 -18.62 -13.08 -9.95
N TYR A 128 -18.30 -12.14 -10.84
CA TYR A 128 -17.04 -11.40 -10.80
C TYR A 128 -17.06 -10.22 -9.83
N SER A 129 -15.89 -9.98 -9.26
CA SER A 129 -15.45 -8.70 -8.72
C SER A 129 -14.17 -8.27 -9.43
N THR A 130 -13.98 -6.96 -9.57
CA THR A 130 -12.67 -6.37 -9.89
C THR A 130 -11.90 -6.08 -8.62
N PHE A 131 -10.59 -6.19 -8.70
CA PHE A 131 -9.71 -6.16 -7.54
C PHE A 131 -8.69 -5.05 -7.63
N PHE A 132 -8.46 -4.40 -6.50
CA PHE A 132 -7.33 -3.48 -6.33
C PHE A 132 -6.01 -4.26 -6.43
N PRO A 133 -4.93 -3.61 -6.93
CA PRO A 133 -3.63 -4.26 -7.08
C PRO A 133 -3.10 -4.84 -5.77
N LYS A 134 -2.49 -6.03 -5.83
CA LYS A 134 -1.99 -6.78 -4.66
C LYS A 134 -0.83 -6.06 -3.95
N GLU A 135 -0.15 -5.16 -4.65
CA GLU A 135 0.99 -4.41 -4.16
C GLU A 135 0.57 -3.22 -3.27
N LYS A 136 -0.70 -2.82 -3.33
CA LYS A 136 -1.23 -1.77 -2.44
C LYS A 136 -1.38 -2.30 -1.03
N SER A 137 -1.16 -1.45 -0.03
CA SER A 137 -1.64 -1.72 1.33
C SER A 137 -3.14 -1.44 1.46
N PRO A 138 -3.82 -1.93 2.53
CA PRO A 138 -5.20 -1.59 2.79
C PRO A 138 -5.42 -0.07 2.93
N GLN A 139 -4.45 0.64 3.49
CA GLN A 139 -4.51 2.11 3.56
C GLN A 139 -4.37 2.75 2.18
N ASP A 140 -3.48 2.25 1.31
CA ASP A 140 -3.37 2.76 -0.07
C ASP A 140 -4.66 2.56 -0.87
N VAL A 141 -5.41 1.47 -0.61
CA VAL A 141 -6.73 1.24 -1.19
C VAL A 141 -7.70 2.34 -0.74
N ILE A 142 -7.78 2.62 0.56
CA ILE A 142 -8.64 3.69 1.10
C ILE A 142 -8.25 5.06 0.56
N ASP A 143 -6.96 5.36 0.51
CA ASP A 143 -6.46 6.63 0.00
C ASP A 143 -6.77 6.79 -1.49
N SER A 144 -6.57 5.73 -2.30
CA SER A 144 -6.91 5.74 -3.73
C SER A 144 -8.41 5.99 -3.96
N ILE A 145 -9.28 5.38 -3.14
CA ILE A 145 -10.73 5.61 -3.22
C ILE A 145 -11.08 7.05 -2.82
N ASN A 146 -10.45 7.60 -1.78
CA ASN A 146 -10.68 8.99 -1.37
C ASN A 146 -10.22 10.00 -2.43
N GLU A 147 -9.08 9.75 -3.07
CA GLU A 147 -8.61 10.55 -4.20
C GLU A 147 -9.64 10.55 -5.34
N ALA A 148 -10.08 9.37 -5.76
CA ALA A 148 -11.12 9.22 -6.76
C ALA A 148 -12.44 9.88 -6.32
N TYR A 149 -12.83 9.74 -5.05
CA TYR A 149 -14.03 10.37 -4.51
C TYR A 149 -13.97 11.89 -4.62
N ASN A 150 -12.81 12.51 -4.43
CA ASN A 150 -12.66 13.95 -4.48
C ASN A 150 -12.79 14.53 -5.89
N ASN A 151 -12.44 13.76 -6.93
CA ASN A 151 -12.54 14.18 -8.33
C ASN A 151 -13.63 13.45 -9.13
N LYS A 152 -14.51 12.73 -8.44
CA LYS A 152 -15.53 11.88 -9.05
C LYS A 152 -16.49 12.65 -9.97
N VAL A 153 -16.91 11.97 -11.03
CA VAL A 153 -17.93 12.43 -11.98
C VAL A 153 -19.10 11.45 -11.94
N PHE A 154 -20.32 11.98 -11.95
CA PHE A 154 -21.53 11.17 -11.98
C PHE A 154 -21.65 10.40 -13.29
N VAL A 155 -21.97 9.11 -13.19
CA VAL A 155 -22.24 8.27 -14.37
C VAL A 155 -23.67 8.52 -14.83
N VAL A 156 -23.80 9.19 -15.98
CA VAL A 156 -25.10 9.55 -16.58
C VAL A 156 -25.95 8.30 -16.82
N GLY A 157 -27.20 8.33 -16.36
CA GLY A 157 -28.14 7.22 -16.47
C GLY A 157 -28.03 6.18 -15.34
N SER A 158 -27.01 6.28 -14.48
CA SER A 158 -26.96 5.49 -13.25
C SER A 158 -27.87 6.08 -12.16
N LYS A 159 -28.20 5.28 -11.14
CA LYS A 159 -28.94 5.80 -9.97
C LYS A 159 -28.04 6.63 -9.05
N ASN A 160 -26.83 6.15 -8.83
CA ASN A 160 -25.91 6.69 -7.83
C ASN A 160 -24.45 6.26 -8.05
N SER A 161 -24.09 5.93 -9.29
CA SER A 161 -22.71 5.58 -9.65
C SER A 161 -21.91 6.82 -10.01
N TYR A 162 -20.66 6.82 -9.58
CA TYR A 162 -19.68 7.85 -9.86
C TYR A 162 -18.34 7.18 -10.18
N ILE A 163 -17.58 7.77 -11.11
CA ILE A 163 -16.23 7.33 -11.43
C ILE A 163 -15.26 8.45 -11.09
N GLY A 164 -14.19 8.12 -10.39
CA GLY A 164 -13.05 9.02 -10.17
C GLY A 164 -11.74 8.33 -10.51
N ILE A 165 -10.65 9.08 -10.46
CA ILE A 165 -9.31 8.59 -10.79
C ILE A 165 -8.38 8.89 -9.61
N SER A 166 -7.70 7.88 -9.08
CA SER A 166 -6.66 8.08 -8.06
C SER A 166 -5.41 8.75 -8.65
N ASN A 167 -4.51 9.24 -7.80
CA ASN A 167 -3.27 9.89 -8.24
C ASN A 167 -2.34 8.97 -9.04
N ASN A 168 -2.45 7.65 -8.85
CA ASN A 168 -1.71 6.65 -9.62
C ASN A 168 -2.46 6.16 -10.88
N GLY A 169 -3.55 6.82 -11.27
CA GLY A 169 -4.27 6.55 -12.52
C GLY A 169 -5.28 5.41 -12.47
N LEU A 170 -5.61 4.86 -11.29
CA LEU A 170 -6.68 3.86 -11.19
C LEU A 170 -8.04 4.54 -11.34
N GLU A 171 -8.79 4.14 -12.36
CA GLU A 171 -10.21 4.44 -12.43
C GLU A 171 -10.95 3.61 -11.38
N ILE A 172 -11.72 4.28 -10.52
CA ILE A 172 -12.48 3.65 -9.44
C ILE A 172 -13.93 4.05 -9.61
N GLU A 173 -14.80 3.06 -9.77
CA GLU A 173 -16.24 3.24 -9.71
C GLU A 173 -16.72 3.10 -8.27
N MET A 174 -17.63 3.99 -7.86
CA MET A 174 -18.19 4.06 -6.52
C MET A 174 -19.69 4.22 -6.59
N TYR A 175 -20.40 3.49 -5.72
CA TYR A 175 -21.78 3.79 -5.40
C TYR A 175 -21.83 4.67 -4.17
N ILE A 176 -22.57 5.79 -4.25
CA ILE A 176 -22.64 6.80 -3.20
C ILE A 176 -24.10 6.98 -2.78
N ASN A 177 -24.38 7.07 -1.48
CA ASN A 177 -25.74 7.30 -0.99
C ASN A 177 -26.13 8.79 -1.00
N ASN A 178 -27.37 9.10 -0.67
CA ASN A 178 -27.89 10.47 -0.69
C ASN A 178 -27.22 11.41 0.34
N ASN A 179 -26.50 10.86 1.33
CA ASN A 179 -25.74 11.63 2.31
C ASN A 179 -24.28 11.85 1.86
N GLY A 180 -23.93 11.48 0.63
CA GLY A 180 -22.58 11.56 0.10
C GLY A 180 -21.63 10.48 0.63
N LYS A 181 -22.11 9.45 1.33
CA LYS A 181 -21.24 8.37 1.81
C LYS A 181 -21.10 7.28 0.76
N ILE A 182 -19.87 6.82 0.57
CA ILE A 182 -19.53 5.66 -0.25
C ILE A 182 -20.15 4.42 0.38
N ILE A 183 -20.86 3.63 -0.41
CA ILE A 183 -21.50 2.36 -0.01
C ILE A 183 -20.89 1.14 -0.71
N SER A 184 -20.07 1.36 -1.74
CA SER A 184 -19.24 0.38 -2.43
C SER A 184 -18.24 1.13 -3.31
N ALA A 185 -17.04 0.59 -3.48
CA ALA A 185 -16.01 1.13 -4.36
C ALA A 185 -15.14 -0.02 -4.89
N PHE A 186 -14.79 0.04 -6.18
CA PHE A 186 -13.99 -1.00 -6.83
C PHE A 186 -13.27 -0.43 -8.06
N PRO A 187 -12.12 -0.99 -8.46
CA PRO A 187 -11.47 -0.58 -9.70
C PRO A 187 -12.38 -0.86 -10.89
N LYS A 188 -12.42 0.05 -11.84
CA LYS A 188 -13.19 -0.12 -13.06
C LYS A 188 -12.45 -1.05 -14.03
N GLU A 189 -13.22 -1.89 -14.74
CA GLU A 189 -12.71 -2.71 -15.85
C GLU A 189 -12.31 -1.87 -17.07
#